data_AF-A0A9W3KJG8-F1
#
_entry.id   AF-A0A9W3KJG8-F1
#
_cell.length_a   1.000
_cell.length_b   1.000
_cell.length_c   1.000
_cell.angle_alpha   90.00
_cell.angle_beta   90.00
_cell.angle_gamma   90.00
#
_symmetry.space_group_name_H-M   'P 1'
#
loop_
_entity.id
_entity.type
_entity.pdbx_description
1 polymer ?
#
loop_
_entity_poly.entity_id
_entity_poly.type
_entity_poly.pdbx_seq_one_letter_code
_entity_poly.pdbx_strand_id
1 'polypeptide(L)' 'MEWFVIKPRSKLGKFLDRHDLTQEEVSKVSGVSKSTLSRLCKGNAFHPSFKNQNKLINALRRLTGKNINPTDFWT' A
#
# COMPACT_ATOMS: atom_id res chain seq x y z
N MET A 1 11.33 27.06 13.10
CA MET A 1 11.23 25.64 13.45
C MET A 1 10.26 25.00 12.47
N GLU A 2 10.75 24.25 11.48
CA GLU A 2 9.88 23.57 10.54
C GLU A 2 9.21 22.38 11.23
N TRP A 3 7.90 22.48 11.43
CA TRP A 3 7.10 21.41 12.02
C TRP A 3 6.88 20.32 10.97
N PHE A 4 7.87 19.45 10.76
CA PHE A 4 7.70 18.26 9.94
C PHE A 4 6.71 17.31 10.62
N VAL A 5 5.42 17.46 10.33
CA VAL A 5 4.39 16.51 10.73
C VAL A 5 4.68 15.19 10.00
N ILE A 6 5.28 14.23 10.72
CA ILE A 6 5.45 12.86 10.23
C ILE A 6 4.04 12.28 10.06
N LYS A 7 3.55 12.24 8.83
CA LYS A 7 2.23 11.69 8.55
C LYS A 7 2.22 10.20 8.91
N PRO A 8 1.23 9.72 9.67
CA PRO A 8 1.16 8.32 10.04
C PRO A 8 1.03 7.45 8.78
N ARG A 9 1.93 6.47 8.64
CA ARG A 9 1.94 5.49 7.55
C ARG A 9 1.25 4.21 7.99
N SER A 10 0.42 3.65 7.11
CA SER A 10 -0.20 2.34 7.32
C SER A 10 0.83 1.21 7.26
N LYS A 11 0.43 -0.01 7.64
CA LYS A 11 1.28 -1.20 7.41
C LYS A 11 1.65 -1.35 5.93
N LEU A 12 0.69 -1.13 5.02
CA LEU A 12 0.94 -1.11 3.58
C LEU A 12 1.91 0.01 3.18
N GLY A 13 1.68 1.24 3.67
CA GLY A 13 2.54 2.38 3.35
C GLY A 13 3.98 2.13 3.75
N LYS A 14 4.21 1.64 4.98
CA LYS A 14 5.54 1.26 5.47
C LYS A 14 6.16 0.11 4.67
N PHE A 15 5.33 -0.83 4.19
CA PHE A 15 5.81 -1.91 3.34
C PHE A 15 6.35 -1.37 2.00
N LEU A 16 5.60 -0.48 1.35
CA LEU A 16 6.06 0.16 0.11
C LEU A 16 7.38 0.92 0.33
N ASP A 17 7.45 1.70 1.41
CA ASP A 17 8.64 2.50 1.74
C ASP A 17 9.89 1.61 1.95
N ARG A 18 9.73 0.44 2.62
CA ARG A 18 10.84 -0.53 2.81
C ARG A 18 11.26 -1.27 1.54
N HIS A 19 10.40 -1.27 0.53
CA HIS A 19 10.59 -2.00 -0.71
C HIS A 19 10.92 -1.08 -1.89
N ASP A 20 11.14 0.21 -1.62
CA ASP A 20 11.38 1.25 -2.62
C ASP A 20 10.32 1.27 -3.74
N LEU A 21 9.07 1.00 -3.37
CA LEU A 21 7.94 0.97 -4.30
C LEU A 21 7.13 2.26 -4.21
N THR A 22 6.96 2.94 -5.34
CA THR A 22 6.07 4.10 -5.39
C THR A 22 4.60 3.68 -5.51
N GLN A 23 3.69 4.52 -5.00
CA GLN A 23 2.25 4.32 -5.21
C GLN A 23 1.87 4.39 -6.70
N GLU A 24 2.66 5.08 -7.52
CA GLU A 24 2.46 5.17 -8.96
C GLU A 24 2.72 3.81 -9.64
N GLU A 25 3.84 3.16 -9.31
CA GLU A 25 4.18 1.83 -9.84
C GLU A 25 3.16 0.78 -9.42
N VAL A 26 2.80 0.76 -8.13
CA VAL A 26 1.77 -0.17 -7.63
C VAL A 26 0.42 0.10 -8.29
N SER A 27 0.07 1.37 -8.55
CA SER A 27 -1.14 1.74 -9.28
C SER A 27 -1.15 1.15 -10.68
N LYS A 28 -0.04 1.31 -11.43
CA LYS A 28 0.10 0.80 -12.80
C LYS A 28 0.00 -0.72 -12.87
N VAL A 29 0.64 -1.45 -11.94
CA VAL A 29 0.63 -2.91 -11.94
C VAL A 29 -0.68 -3.52 -11.42
N SER A 30 -1.27 -2.92 -10.38
CA SER A 30 -2.51 -3.44 -9.77
C SER A 30 -3.80 -3.01 -10.48
N GLY A 31 -3.75 -1.90 -11.23
CA GLY A 31 -4.94 -1.23 -11.77
C GLY A 31 -5.84 -0.64 -10.68
N VAL A 32 -5.33 -0.45 -9.45
CA VAL A 32 -6.00 0.30 -8.38
C VAL A 32 -5.55 1.74 -8.47
N SER A 33 -6.48 2.70 -8.42
CA SER A 33 -6.13 4.11 -8.58
C SER A 33 -5.15 4.61 -7.51
N LYS A 34 -4.23 5.48 -7.90
CA LYS A 34 -3.29 6.17 -7.00
C LYS A 34 -3.99 6.85 -5.82
N SER A 35 -5.15 7.46 -6.04
CA SER A 35 -5.96 8.08 -4.96
C SER A 35 -6.44 7.08 -3.92
N THR A 36 -6.74 5.84 -4.33
CA THR A 36 -7.10 4.75 -3.41
C THR A 36 -5.87 4.27 -2.65
N LEU A 37 -4.75 4.04 -3.34
CA LEU A 37 -3.48 3.69 -2.72
C LEU A 37 -3.02 4.73 -1.69
N SER A 38 -3.13 6.01 -2.02
CA SER A 38 -2.78 7.12 -1.12
C SER A 38 -3.59 7.07 0.18
N ARG A 39 -4.90 6.76 0.11
CA ARG A 39 -5.72 6.56 1.31
C ARG A 39 -5.30 5.32 2.09
N LEU A 40 -5.09 4.19 1.41
CA LEU A 40 -4.67 2.94 2.05
C LEU A 40 -3.27 3.00 2.68
N CYS A 41 -2.41 3.91 2.22
CA CYS A 41 -1.08 4.14 2.79
C CYS A 41 -1.08 5.10 4.00
N LYS A 42 -2.20 5.79 4.28
CA LYS A 42 -2.34 6.77 5.36
C LYS A 42 -3.03 6.15 6.57
N GLY A 43 -2.26 5.86 7.62
CA GLY A 43 -2.78 5.23 8.84
C GLY A 43 -3.52 3.91 8.61
N ASN A 44 -4.06 3.31 9.66
CA ASN A 44 -4.76 2.01 9.55
C ASN A 44 -6.29 2.13 9.46
N ALA A 45 -6.82 3.36 9.29
CA ALA A 45 -8.27 3.60 9.26
C ALA A 45 -8.95 3.12 7.96
N PHE A 46 -8.19 2.93 6.88
CA PHE A 46 -8.74 2.61 5.56
C PHE A 46 -8.45 1.17 5.16
N HIS A 47 -9.51 0.46 4.80
CA HIS A 47 -9.47 -0.91 4.31
C HIS A 47 -9.88 -0.96 2.84
N PRO A 48 -9.21 -1.76 2.00
CA PRO A 48 -9.62 -1.95 0.62
C PRO A 48 -10.89 -2.81 0.57
N SER A 49 -11.65 -2.71 -0.53
CA SER A 49 -12.61 -3.75 -0.86
C SER A 49 -11.88 -5.06 -1.17
N PHE A 50 -12.54 -6.20 -1.02
CA PHE A 50 -11.97 -7.52 -1.33
C PHE A 50 -11.36 -7.58 -2.74
N LYS A 51 -12.03 -6.99 -3.73
CA LYS A 51 -11.52 -6.88 -5.11
C LYS A 51 -10.20 -6.11 -5.20
N ASN A 52 -10.12 -4.94 -4.55
CA ASN A 52 -8.89 -4.14 -4.56
C ASN A 52 -7.79 -4.77 -3.72
N GLN A 53 -8.13 -5.44 -2.62
CA GLN A 53 -7.20 -6.20 -1.79
C GLN A 53 -6.49 -7.28 -2.62
N ASN A 54 -7.26 -8.11 -3.33
CA ASN A 54 -6.70 -9.17 -4.18
C ASN A 54 -5.81 -8.62 -5.30
N LYS A 55 -6.23 -7.53 -5.95
CA LYS A 55 -5.40 -6.84 -6.96
C LYS A 55 -4.08 -6.36 -6.39
N LEU A 56 -4.11 -5.71 -5.22
CA LEU A 56 -2.92 -5.19 -4.56
C LEU A 56 -1.99 -6.32 -4.15
N ILE A 57 -2.49 -7.36 -3.49
CA ILE A 57 -1.67 -8.48 -3.04
C ILE A 57 -0.99 -9.18 -4.23
N ASN A 58 -1.72 -9.42 -5.32
CA ASN A 58 -1.14 -10.00 -6.53
C ASN A 58 -0.07 -9.09 -7.16
N ALA A 59 -0.30 -7.78 -7.21
CA ALA A 59 0.68 -6.83 -7.73
C ALA A 59 1.94 -6.77 -6.86
N LEU A 60 1.79 -6.73 -5.53
CA LEU A 60 2.92 -6.69 -4.60
C LEU A 60 3.75 -7.97 -4.65
N ARG A 61 3.11 -9.15 -4.77
CA ARG A 61 3.81 -10.42 -4.98
C ARG A 61 4.64 -10.40 -6.26
N ARG A 62 4.09 -9.88 -7.37
CA ARG A 62 4.80 -9.74 -8.65
C ARG A 62 5.97 -8.77 -8.57
N LEU A 63 5.76 -7.61 -7.94
CA LEU A 63 6.77 -6.56 -7.83
C LEU A 63 7.93 -6.93 -6.91
N THR A 64 7.66 -7.69 -5.84
CA THR A 64 8.67 -7.98 -4.80
C THR A 64 9.20 -9.42 -4.84
N GLY A 65 8.53 -10.33 -5.55
CA GLY A 65 8.82 -11.77 -5.51
C GLY A 65 8.51 -12.44 -4.17
N LYS A 66 7.88 -11.74 -3.22
CA LYS A 66 7.62 -12.24 -1.86
C LYS A 66 6.24 -12.89 -1.73
N ASN A 67 6.13 -13.85 -0.80
CA ASN A 67 4.84 -14.39 -0.38
C ASN A 67 4.15 -13.45 0.61
N ILE A 68 3.30 -12.58 0.10
CA ILE A 68 2.59 -11.54 0.87
C ILE A 68 1.14 -11.98 1.11
N ASN A 69 0.62 -11.77 2.31
CA ASN A 69 -0.77 -12.06 2.68
C ASN A 69 -1.56 -10.79 3.00
N PRO A 70 -2.89 -10.77 2.78
CA PRO A 70 -3.71 -9.60 3.09
C PRO A 70 -3.63 -9.15 4.56
N THR A 71 -3.51 -10.10 5.48
CA THR A 71 -3.40 -9.88 6.93
C THR A 71 -2.11 -9.16 7.35
N ASP A 72 -1.08 -9.17 6.51
CA ASP A 72 0.16 -8.42 6.72
C ASP A 72 -0.09 -6.90 6.78
N PHE A 73 -1.20 -6.44 6.17
CA PHE A 73 -1.52 -5.02 6.04
C PHE A 73 -2.83 -4.62 6.72
N TRP A 74 -3.84 -5.47 6.64
CA TRP A 74 -5.20 -5.16 7.09
C TRP A 74 -5.68 -6.27 8.03
N THR A 75 -5.76 -5.94 9.31
CA THR A 75 -6.17 -6.78 10.43
C THR A 75 -6.93 -5.93 11.43
#